data_AF-A0A1D3E0F9-F1
#
_entry.id   AF-A0A1D3E0F9-F1
#
_cell.length_a   1.000
_cell.length_b   1.000
_cell.length_c   1.000
_cell.angle_alpha   90.00
_cell.angle_beta   90.00
_cell.angle_gamma   90.00
#
_symmetry.space_group_name_H-M   'P 1'
#
loop_
_entity.id
_entity.type
_entity.pdbx_description
1 polymer ?
#
loop_
_entity_poly.entity_id
_entity_poly.type
_entity_poly.pdbx_seq_one_letter_code
_entity_poly.pdbx_strand_id
1 'polypeptide(L)'
;MTQKVTPLVNRYVVTAPDGGDVLAFGEQERFTLKEELTFWTGEDRARRLGAFRALKALDFGTAYDVTGADGQPLGFFRKDARASLPRSTWHLVPEGRPAAVGRERSLPVALARRVWQVVDTFLPVPVPPVPFVYHFDFVHDGEPVLSVERLWGLRDRYVVRVHDPELDPALALCVAAGLDALQSR
;
A
#
# COMPACT_ATOMS: atom_id res chain seq x y z
N MET A 1 3.42 3.94 -8.49
CA MET A 1 3.00 4.97 -7.51
C MET A 1 4.23 5.52 -6.81
N THR A 2 4.35 6.84 -6.67
CA THR A 2 5.50 7.53 -6.04
C THR A 2 4.98 8.50 -5.00
N GLN A 3 5.50 8.42 -3.78
CA GLN A 3 5.19 9.39 -2.73
C GLN A 3 6.01 10.68 -2.98
N LYS A 4 5.36 11.84 -2.95
CA LYS A 4 6.04 13.14 -3.03
C LYS A 4 6.52 13.53 -1.63
N VAL A 5 7.75 14.03 -1.57
CA VAL A 5 8.29 14.62 -0.34
C VAL A 5 7.64 15.98 -0.15
N THR A 6 6.61 16.04 0.68
CA THR A 6 5.95 17.28 1.06
C THR A 6 5.92 17.43 2.57
N PRO A 7 6.17 18.65 3.11
CA PRO A 7 6.03 18.86 4.53
C PRO A 7 4.56 18.64 4.91
N LEU A 8 4.31 17.80 5.92
CA LEU A 8 3.03 17.68 6.65
C LEU A 8 1.84 17.03 5.91
N VAL A 9 1.95 16.59 4.66
CA VAL A 9 0.89 15.85 3.93
C VAL A 9 1.50 14.77 3.08
N ASN A 10 0.82 13.64 3.03
CA ASN A 10 1.11 12.57 2.09
C ASN A 10 0.47 12.87 0.73
N ARG A 11 1.31 12.92 -0.30
CA ARG A 11 0.91 13.04 -1.72
C ARG A 11 1.48 11.88 -2.50
N TYR A 12 0.70 11.38 -3.44
CA TYR A 12 1.06 10.25 -4.29
C TYR A 12 0.83 10.61 -5.75
N VAL A 13 1.76 10.24 -6.62
CA VAL A 13 1.56 10.26 -8.07
C VAL A 13 1.60 8.83 -8.58
N VAL A 14 0.59 8.45 -9.33
CA VAL A 14 0.50 7.15 -9.99
C VAL A 14 0.74 7.39 -11.46
N THR A 15 1.79 6.76 -11.99
CA THR A 15 2.10 6.76 -13.41
C THR A 15 1.87 5.38 -13.99
N ALA A 16 1.65 5.33 -15.30
CA ALA A 16 1.73 4.08 -16.04
C ALA A 16 3.13 3.41 -15.85
N PRO A 17 3.24 2.09 -16.06
CA PRO A 17 4.49 1.36 -15.85
C PRO A 17 5.67 1.83 -16.71
N ASP A 18 5.38 2.41 -17.87
CA ASP A 18 6.35 3.02 -18.80
C ASP A 18 6.80 4.42 -18.36
N GLY A 19 6.23 4.96 -17.28
CA GLY A 19 6.63 6.22 -16.67
C GLY A 19 6.13 7.48 -17.39
N GLY A 20 5.23 7.34 -18.37
CA GLY A 20 4.65 8.45 -19.12
C GLY A 20 3.51 9.12 -18.37
N ASP A 21 2.29 8.67 -18.63
CA ASP A 21 1.08 9.36 -18.21
C ASP A 21 0.80 9.23 -16.70
N VAL A 22 0.41 10.36 -16.10
CA VAL A 22 -0.15 10.38 -14.74
C VAL A 22 -1.56 9.81 -14.82
N LEU A 23 -1.75 8.66 -14.20
CA LEU A 23 -3.02 7.95 -14.11
C LEU A 23 -3.86 8.42 -12.92
N ALA A 24 -3.17 8.79 -11.83
CA ALA A 24 -3.82 9.32 -10.66
C ALA A 24 -2.89 10.21 -9.81
N PHE A 25 -3.50 11.13 -9.09
CA PHE A 25 -2.88 11.91 -8.03
C PHE A 25 -3.65 11.68 -6.73
N GLY A 26 -2.96 11.27 -5.67
CA GLY A 26 -3.52 11.08 -4.33
C GLY A 26 -3.06 12.18 -3.38
N GLU A 27 -3.95 12.72 -2.56
CA GLU A 27 -3.59 13.65 -1.49
C GLU A 27 -4.40 13.36 -0.24
N GLN A 28 -3.72 13.38 0.91
CA GLN A 28 -4.36 13.37 2.22
C GLN A 28 -4.95 14.76 2.53
N GLU A 29 -6.24 14.82 2.85
CA GLU A 29 -6.87 16.08 3.26
C GLU A 29 -6.36 16.53 4.63
N ARG A 30 -6.06 17.84 4.73
CA ARG A 30 -5.75 18.49 6.01
C ARG A 30 -7.03 19.04 6.62
N PHE A 31 -7.03 19.16 7.95
CA PHE A 31 -8.05 19.87 8.75
C PHE A 31 -9.41 19.19 8.87
N THR A 32 -9.60 18.00 8.31
CA THR A 32 -10.72 17.14 8.64
C THR A 32 -10.42 16.37 9.93
N LEU A 33 -11.41 16.25 10.83
CA LEU A 33 -11.32 15.40 12.05
C LEU A 33 -11.10 13.91 11.71
N LYS A 34 -11.26 13.54 10.44
CA LYS A 34 -11.11 12.20 9.88
C LYS A 34 -9.95 12.23 8.91
N GLU A 35 -8.92 11.42 9.13
CA GLU A 35 -7.85 11.24 8.16
C GLU A 35 -8.44 10.58 6.90
N GLU A 36 -8.62 11.39 5.84
CA GLU A 36 -9.11 10.98 4.54
C GLU A 36 -8.03 11.21 3.48
N LEU A 37 -7.91 10.28 2.53
CA LEU A 37 -7.05 10.42 1.36
C LEU A 37 -7.88 10.19 0.11
N THR A 38 -7.82 11.15 -0.80
CA THR A 38 -8.58 11.15 -2.04
C THR A 38 -7.65 11.03 -3.23
N PHE A 39 -8.09 10.28 -4.24
CA PHE A 39 -7.44 10.15 -5.54
C PHE A 39 -8.24 10.87 -6.63
N TRP A 40 -7.53 11.52 -7.54
CA TRP A 40 -8.05 12.17 -8.74
C TRP A 40 -7.30 11.69 -9.98
N THR A 41 -7.84 11.93 -11.18
CA THR A 41 -7.20 11.58 -12.47
C THR A 41 -5.87 12.30 -12.71
N GLY A 42 -5.65 13.45 -12.09
CA GLY A 42 -4.46 14.27 -12.27
C GLY A 42 -4.26 15.26 -11.13
N GLU A 43 -3.15 15.99 -11.18
CA GLU A 43 -2.79 16.96 -10.13
C GLU A 43 -3.72 18.19 -10.10
N ASP A 44 -4.44 18.43 -11.19
CA ASP A 44 -5.49 19.46 -11.30
C ASP A 44 -6.75 19.14 -10.48
N ARG A 45 -6.87 17.89 -9.99
CA ARG A 45 -7.99 17.37 -9.21
C ARG A 45 -9.34 17.48 -9.92
N ALA A 46 -9.35 17.47 -11.25
CA ALA A 46 -10.56 17.70 -12.03
C ALA A 46 -11.63 16.61 -11.83
N ARG A 47 -11.21 15.34 -11.75
CA ARG A 47 -12.10 14.20 -11.59
C ARG A 47 -11.64 13.28 -10.48
N ARG A 48 -12.48 13.10 -9.47
CA ARG A 48 -12.26 12.14 -8.36
C ARG A 48 -12.35 10.71 -8.89
N LEU A 49 -11.45 9.87 -8.42
CA LEU A 49 -11.42 8.41 -8.69
C LEU A 49 -11.99 7.63 -7.52
N GLY A 50 -11.58 8.01 -6.30
CA GLY A 50 -12.05 7.42 -5.07
C GLY A 50 -11.38 8.04 -3.86
N ALA A 51 -11.80 7.66 -2.67
CA ALA A 51 -11.17 8.07 -1.43
C ALA A 51 -11.31 6.99 -0.37
N PHE A 52 -10.40 6.98 0.59
CA PHE A 52 -10.57 6.19 1.80
C PHE A 52 -10.57 7.07 3.05
N ARG A 53 -11.36 6.66 4.05
CA ARG A 53 -11.46 7.33 5.34
C ARG A 53 -11.53 6.33 6.48
N ALA A 54 -10.96 6.68 7.63
CA ALA A 54 -11.10 5.86 8.82
C ALA A 54 -12.56 5.77 9.29
N LEU A 55 -13.04 4.55 9.51
CA LEU A 55 -14.23 4.29 10.30
C LEU A 55 -13.92 4.51 11.79
N LYS A 56 -14.91 5.01 12.54
CA LYS A 56 -14.82 5.04 14.01
C LYS A 56 -14.51 3.62 14.49
N ALA A 57 -13.47 3.51 15.33
CA ALA A 57 -12.91 2.24 15.80
C ALA A 57 -14.00 1.22 16.13
N LEU A 58 -13.95 0.08 15.43
CA LEU A 58 -14.63 -1.14 15.84
C LEU A 58 -13.76 -1.84 16.89
N ASP A 59 -14.36 -2.72 17.71
CA ASP A 59 -13.70 -3.47 18.79
C ASP A 59 -12.46 -4.31 18.36
N PHE A 60 -12.16 -4.36 17.06
CA PHE A 60 -11.11 -5.20 16.44
C PHE A 60 -10.05 -4.41 15.64
N GLY A 61 -10.09 -3.07 15.68
CA GLY A 61 -9.13 -2.19 15.00
C GLY A 61 -9.78 -1.15 14.09
N THR A 62 -8.98 -0.18 13.61
CA THR A 62 -9.45 0.84 12.66
C THR A 62 -9.59 0.22 11.27
N ALA A 63 -10.83 0.17 10.78
CA ALA A 63 -11.12 -0.13 9.38
C ALA A 63 -11.19 1.18 8.58
N TYR A 64 -10.91 1.09 7.28
CA TYR A 64 -10.90 2.21 6.36
C TYR A 64 -11.86 1.90 5.22
N ASP A 65 -12.99 2.62 5.17
CA ASP A 65 -13.94 2.52 4.07
C ASP A 65 -13.36 3.17 2.84
N VAL A 66 -13.62 2.57 1.68
CA VAL A 66 -13.22 3.08 0.37
C VAL A 66 -14.47 3.34 -0.46
N THR A 67 -14.50 4.54 -1.05
CA THR A 67 -15.59 4.97 -1.94
C THR A 67 -15.05 5.33 -3.30
N GLY A 68 -15.85 5.13 -4.34
CA GLY A 68 -15.52 5.50 -5.71
C GLY A 68 -15.84 6.96 -6.01
N ALA A 69 -15.71 7.33 -7.29
CA ALA A 69 -15.87 8.70 -7.78
C ALA A 69 -17.15 9.39 -7.29
N ASP A 70 -18.28 8.69 -7.33
CA ASP A 70 -19.62 9.20 -7.00
C ASP A 70 -20.01 8.91 -5.54
N GLY A 71 -19.08 8.42 -4.73
CA GLY A 71 -19.31 8.10 -3.32
C GLY A 71 -19.90 6.71 -3.07
N GLN A 72 -20.12 5.92 -4.13
CA GLN A 72 -20.52 4.52 -4.01
C GLN A 72 -19.48 3.71 -3.21
N PRO A 73 -19.90 2.75 -2.37
CA PRO A 73 -18.97 1.89 -1.66
C PRO A 73 -18.20 1.01 -2.66
N LEU A 74 -16.88 0.97 -2.52
CA LEU A 74 -16.02 0.01 -3.25
C LEU A 74 -15.55 -1.12 -2.34
N GLY A 75 -15.66 -0.94 -1.02
CA GLY A 75 -15.25 -1.91 -0.01
C GLY A 75 -14.51 -1.22 1.13
N PHE A 76 -13.72 -1.99 1.88
CA PHE A 76 -12.89 -1.46 2.95
C PHE A 76 -11.59 -2.26 3.09
N PHE A 77 -10.63 -1.69 3.83
CA PHE A 77 -9.45 -2.42 4.27
C PHE A 77 -9.18 -2.19 5.76
N ARG A 78 -8.55 -3.16 6.43
CA ARG A 78 -8.23 -3.06 7.85
C ARG A 78 -6.96 -3.83 8.19
N LYS A 79 -6.23 -3.35 9.19
CA LYS A 79 -5.09 -4.07 9.78
C LYS A 79 -5.61 -5.08 10.78
N ASP A 80 -5.09 -6.30 10.74
CA ASP A 80 -5.40 -7.33 11.73
C ASP A 80 -4.47 -7.18 12.94
N ALA A 81 -4.90 -6.42 13.96
CA ALA A 81 -4.07 -6.12 15.12
C ALA A 81 -3.68 -7.35 15.95
N ARG A 82 -4.49 -8.43 15.92
CA ARG A 82 -4.22 -9.66 16.69
C ARG A 82 -3.22 -10.57 15.98
N ALA A 83 -3.26 -10.63 14.65
CA ALA A 83 -2.32 -11.41 13.84
C ALA A 83 -1.00 -10.68 13.53
N SER A 84 -0.92 -9.35 13.74
CA SER A 84 0.18 -8.50 13.26
C SER A 84 1.45 -8.42 14.14
N LEU A 85 1.59 -9.25 15.18
CA LEU A 85 2.73 -9.15 16.11
C LEU A 85 4.10 -9.55 15.49
N PRO A 86 4.21 -10.55 14.59
CA PRO A 86 5.47 -10.84 13.88
C PRO A 86 5.49 -10.37 12.42
N ARG A 87 4.32 -10.20 11.77
CA ARG A 87 4.19 -9.82 10.35
C ARG A 87 2.90 -9.05 10.15
N SER A 88 2.97 -7.90 9.48
CA SER A 88 1.79 -7.08 9.23
C SER A 88 0.79 -7.83 8.36
N THR A 89 -0.44 -7.99 8.85
CA THR A 89 -1.54 -8.63 8.12
C THR A 89 -2.66 -7.63 7.90
N TRP A 90 -3.13 -7.55 6.67
CA TRP A 90 -4.22 -6.66 6.25
C TRP A 90 -5.34 -7.49 5.62
N HIS A 91 -6.57 -7.01 5.76
CA HIS A 91 -7.72 -7.55 5.05
C HIS A 91 -8.18 -6.50 4.05
N LEU A 92 -8.35 -6.90 2.80
CA LEU A 92 -8.98 -6.12 1.74
C LEU A 92 -10.33 -6.79 1.44
N VAL A 93 -11.42 -6.06 1.61
CA VAL A 93 -12.77 -6.57 1.41
C VAL A 93 -13.46 -5.70 0.36
N PRO A 94 -13.46 -6.11 -0.92
CA PRO A 94 -14.21 -5.40 -1.95
C PRO A 94 -15.72 -5.52 -1.69
N GLU A 95 -16.48 -4.51 -2.10
CA GLU A 95 -17.93 -4.50 -1.92
C GLU A 95 -18.59 -5.69 -2.63
N GLY A 96 -19.41 -6.45 -1.90
CA GLY A 96 -20.12 -7.61 -2.44
C GLY A 96 -19.24 -8.80 -2.83
N ARG A 97 -17.93 -8.78 -2.52
CA ARG A 97 -16.99 -9.86 -2.88
C ARG A 97 -16.24 -10.39 -1.65
N PRO A 98 -15.70 -11.61 -1.71
CA PRO A 98 -14.94 -12.19 -0.61
C PRO A 98 -13.69 -11.39 -0.24
N ALA A 99 -13.27 -11.51 1.02
CA ALA A 99 -12.08 -10.85 1.53
C ALA A 99 -10.78 -11.49 0.98
N ALA A 100 -9.84 -10.65 0.57
CA ALA A 100 -8.46 -11.01 0.29
C ALA A 100 -7.57 -10.66 1.49
N VAL A 101 -6.66 -11.57 1.85
CA VAL A 101 -5.75 -11.38 2.98
C VAL A 101 -4.38 -10.96 2.48
N GLY A 102 -4.01 -9.71 2.79
CA GLY A 102 -2.71 -9.11 2.55
C GLY A 102 -1.71 -9.52 3.61
N ARG A 103 -0.60 -10.16 3.21
CA ARG A 103 0.49 -10.48 4.12
C ARG A 103 1.79 -9.85 3.65
N GLU A 104 2.54 -9.32 4.61
CA GLU A 104 3.90 -8.86 4.39
C GLU A 104 4.78 -10.06 4.01
N ARG A 105 5.28 -10.08 2.78
CA ARG A 105 6.27 -11.03 2.30
C ARG A 105 7.61 -10.67 2.93
N SER A 106 7.93 -11.31 4.05
CA SER A 106 9.27 -11.18 4.64
C SER A 106 10.29 -11.79 3.69
N LEU A 107 11.11 -10.97 3.05
CA LEU A 107 12.27 -11.46 2.30
C LEU A 107 13.42 -12.11 3.12
N PRO A 108 13.65 -11.95 4.45
CA PRO A 108 15.00 -12.16 4.98
C PRO A 108 15.15 -13.36 5.92
N VAL A 109 15.63 -14.50 5.38
CA VAL A 109 16.56 -15.43 6.07
C VAL A 109 17.47 -16.14 5.06
N ALA A 110 16.92 -16.64 3.95
CA ALA A 110 17.67 -17.51 3.02
C ALA A 110 18.73 -16.76 2.20
N LEU A 111 18.42 -15.56 1.68
CA LEU A 111 19.42 -14.74 0.98
C LEU A 111 20.44 -14.12 1.95
N ALA A 112 20.00 -13.68 3.13
CA ALA A 112 20.89 -13.16 4.16
C ALA A 112 21.95 -14.19 4.58
N ARG A 113 21.59 -15.47 4.76
CA ARG A 113 22.56 -16.54 5.08
C ARG A 113 23.59 -16.77 3.97
N ARG A 114 23.15 -16.71 2.71
CA ARG A 114 24.00 -16.99 1.55
C ARG A 114 24.97 -15.85 1.25
N VAL A 115 24.54 -14.60 1.46
CA VAL A 115 25.41 -13.41 1.36
C VAL A 115 26.32 -13.30 2.58
N TRP A 116 25.84 -13.61 3.79
CA TRP A 116 26.65 -13.58 5.02
C TRP A 116 27.87 -14.52 4.95
N GLN A 117 27.68 -15.77 4.52
CA GLN A 117 28.79 -16.73 4.37
C GLN A 117 29.85 -16.28 3.35
N VAL A 118 29.44 -15.55 2.32
CA VAL A 118 30.35 -15.06 1.26
C VAL A 118 31.03 -13.76 1.68
N VAL A 119 30.33 -12.84 2.36
CA VAL A 119 30.87 -11.54 2.78
C VAL A 119 31.90 -11.67 3.91
N ASP A 120 31.63 -12.53 4.91
CA ASP A 120 32.52 -12.74 6.07
C ASP A 120 33.88 -13.35 5.65
N THR A 121 33.93 -14.01 4.49
CA THR A 121 35.16 -14.61 3.94
C THR A 121 36.04 -13.58 3.21
N PHE A 122 35.51 -12.45 2.71
CA PHE A 122 36.23 -11.64 1.71
C PHE A 122 36.35 -10.12 1.95
N LEU A 123 35.60 -9.48 2.87
CA LEU A 123 35.66 -8.02 3.02
C LEU A 123 35.68 -7.53 4.49
N PRO A 124 36.71 -6.76 4.93
CA PRO A 124 36.72 -6.07 6.22
C PRO A 124 36.11 -4.66 6.11
N VAL A 125 34.93 -4.54 5.50
CA VAL A 125 34.25 -3.24 5.30
C VAL A 125 32.84 -3.32 5.89
N PRO A 126 32.37 -2.33 6.68
CA PRO A 126 31.00 -2.33 7.19
C PRO A 126 30.01 -2.24 6.02
N VAL A 127 29.34 -3.34 5.72
CA VAL A 127 28.27 -3.39 4.71
C VAL A 127 27.07 -2.61 5.26
N PRO A 128 26.49 -1.65 4.50
CA PRO A 128 25.32 -0.91 4.96
C PRO A 128 24.14 -1.87 5.20
N PRO A 129 23.25 -1.58 6.16
CA PRO A 129 22.14 -2.47 6.51
C PRO A 129 21.28 -2.73 5.27
N VAL A 130 21.07 -4.01 4.94
CA VAL A 130 20.18 -4.44 3.86
C VAL A 130 18.77 -3.92 4.19
N PRO A 131 18.21 -2.98 3.40
CA PRO A 131 16.90 -2.44 3.74
C PRO A 131 15.83 -3.50 3.47
N PHE A 132 15.04 -3.77 4.50
CA PHE A 132 13.86 -4.63 4.45
C PHE A 132 12.85 -4.03 3.46
N VAL A 133 12.81 -4.58 2.25
CA VAL A 133 11.81 -4.17 1.26
C VAL A 133 10.50 -4.87 1.59
N TYR A 134 9.51 -4.12 2.04
CA TYR A 134 8.18 -4.65 2.35
C TYR A 134 7.39 -4.83 1.06
N HIS A 135 6.97 -6.07 0.80
CA HIS A 135 6.01 -6.39 -0.27
C HIS A 135 4.75 -6.96 0.38
N PHE A 136 3.58 -6.50 -0.05
CA PHE A 136 2.31 -7.06 0.37
C PHE A 136 1.68 -7.83 -0.79
N ASP A 137 1.29 -9.06 -0.53
CA ASP A 137 0.47 -9.86 -1.45
C ASP A 137 -0.87 -10.13 -0.80
N PHE A 138 -1.94 -9.70 -1.46
CA PHE A 138 -3.32 -10.00 -1.11
C PHE A 138 -3.77 -11.21 -1.89
N VAL A 139 -4.22 -12.22 -1.17
CA VAL A 139 -4.62 -13.51 -1.74
C VAL A 139 -6.02 -13.86 -1.24
N HIS A 140 -6.86 -14.37 -2.14
CA HIS A 140 -8.16 -14.95 -1.82
C HIS A 140 -8.18 -16.40 -2.35
N ASP A 141 -8.47 -17.38 -1.49
CA ASP A 141 -8.51 -18.81 -1.83
C ASP A 141 -7.29 -19.35 -2.61
N GLY A 142 -6.11 -18.78 -2.34
CA GLY A 142 -4.85 -19.14 -3.00
C GLY A 142 -4.55 -18.36 -4.27
N GLU A 143 -5.53 -17.62 -4.81
CA GLU A 143 -5.38 -16.79 -6.00
C GLU A 143 -4.93 -15.36 -5.64
N PRO A 144 -3.93 -14.80 -6.35
CA PRO A 144 -3.45 -13.45 -6.12
C PRO A 144 -4.49 -12.42 -6.58
N VAL A 145 -4.76 -11.41 -5.74
CA VAL A 145 -5.72 -10.33 -5.99
C VAL A 145 -5.01 -9.00 -6.25
N LEU A 146 -4.09 -8.63 -5.35
CA LEU A 146 -3.34 -7.37 -5.41
C LEU A 146 -1.93 -7.59 -4.84
N SER A 147 -0.91 -7.06 -5.51
CA SER A 147 0.45 -6.95 -4.95
C SER A 147 0.88 -5.49 -4.87
N VAL A 148 1.50 -5.11 -3.76
CA VAL A 148 2.09 -3.79 -3.54
C VAL A 148 3.54 -3.98 -3.13
N GLU A 149 4.46 -3.61 -4.03
CA GLU A 149 5.90 -3.80 -3.86
C GLU A 149 6.59 -2.44 -3.72
N ARG A 150 7.25 -2.17 -2.59
CA ARG A 150 8.11 -0.99 -2.47
C ARG A 150 9.38 -1.21 -3.29
N LEU A 151 9.75 -0.27 -4.15
CA LEU A 151 11.01 -0.30 -4.87
C LEU A 151 12.11 0.30 -4.00
N TRP A 152 13.31 -0.26 -4.12
CA TRP A 152 14.49 0.34 -3.51
C TRP A 152 14.84 1.68 -4.18
N GLY A 153 15.23 2.67 -3.36
CA GLY A 153 15.72 3.96 -3.84
C GLY A 153 15.56 5.07 -2.80
N LEU A 154 16.03 6.27 -3.17
CA LEU A 154 15.96 7.47 -2.34
C LEU A 154 14.54 8.02 -2.16
N ARG A 155 13.62 7.63 -3.04
CA ARG A 155 12.20 8.03 -3.00
C ARG A 155 11.33 6.81 -2.78
N ASP A 156 10.26 7.01 -2.04
CA ASP A 156 9.24 5.99 -1.82
C ASP A 156 8.44 5.77 -3.09
N ARG A 157 8.78 4.67 -3.77
CA ARG A 157 8.16 4.21 -5.00
C ARG A 157 7.57 2.84 -4.75
N TYR A 158 6.39 2.62 -5.30
CA TYR A 158 5.59 1.42 -5.14
C TYR A 158 5.12 0.94 -6.51
N VAL A 159 5.30 -0.34 -6.79
CA VAL A 159 4.64 -1.02 -7.90
C VAL A 159 3.35 -1.62 -7.35
N VAL A 160 2.22 -1.21 -7.93
CA VAL A 160 0.90 -1.74 -7.59
C VAL A 160 0.47 -2.62 -8.76
N ARG A 161 0.29 -3.92 -8.51
CA ARG A 161 -0.15 -4.89 -9.51
C ARG A 161 -1.53 -5.40 -9.12
N VAL A 162 -2.52 -5.09 -9.94
CA VAL A 162 -3.86 -5.66 -9.82
C VAL A 162 -3.86 -6.96 -10.63
N HIS A 163 -4.06 -8.09 -9.95
CA HIS A 163 -4.06 -9.42 -10.57
C HIS A 163 -5.49 -9.88 -10.89
N ASP A 164 -6.43 -9.58 -9.99
CA ASP A 164 -7.85 -9.79 -10.24
C ASP A 164 -8.39 -8.64 -11.11
N PRO A 165 -8.79 -8.89 -12.38
CA PRO A 165 -9.32 -7.84 -13.27
C PRO A 165 -10.63 -7.24 -12.79
N GLU A 166 -11.27 -7.91 -11.83
CA GLU A 166 -12.57 -7.61 -11.27
C GLU A 166 -12.42 -6.74 -9.98
N LEU A 167 -11.18 -6.47 -9.55
CA LEU A 167 -10.86 -5.52 -8.47
C LEU A 167 -10.85 -4.08 -9.00
N ASP A 168 -11.62 -3.20 -8.35
CA ASP A 168 -11.67 -1.80 -8.72
C ASP A 168 -10.28 -1.12 -8.56
N PRO A 169 -9.75 -0.43 -9.60
CA PRO A 169 -8.45 0.22 -9.52
C PRO A 169 -8.35 1.31 -8.43
N ALA A 170 -9.44 2.05 -8.16
CA ALA A 170 -9.44 3.06 -7.10
C ALA A 170 -9.34 2.39 -5.72
N LEU A 171 -9.98 1.23 -5.53
CA LEU A 171 -9.81 0.42 -4.33
C LEU A 171 -8.36 -0.03 -4.16
N ALA A 172 -7.75 -0.56 -5.23
CA ALA A 172 -6.34 -0.99 -5.20
C ALA A 172 -5.38 0.17 -4.84
N LEU A 173 -5.59 1.36 -5.40
CA LEU A 173 -4.79 2.55 -5.10
C LEU A 173 -4.97 3.03 -3.65
N CYS A 174 -6.20 3.01 -3.14
CA CYS A 174 -6.50 3.36 -1.76
C CYS A 174 -5.80 2.43 -0.77
N VAL A 175 -5.84 1.12 -1.01
CA VAL A 175 -5.12 0.14 -0.19
C VAL A 175 -3.61 0.37 -0.26
N ALA A 176 -3.05 0.60 -1.46
CA ALA A 176 -1.62 0.81 -1.63
C ALA A 176 -1.12 2.07 -0.89
N ALA A 177 -1.85 3.19 -0.97
CA ALA A 177 -1.51 4.39 -0.21
C ALA A 177 -1.78 4.23 1.30
N GLY A 178 -2.83 3.51 1.68
CA GLY A 178 -3.11 3.17 3.08
C GLY A 178 -1.98 2.34 3.71
N LEU A 179 -1.44 1.36 2.98
CA LEU A 179 -0.27 0.59 3.43
C LEU A 179 0.93 1.49 3.71
N ASP A 180 1.24 2.44 2.84
CA ASP A 180 2.34 3.39 3.07
C ASP A 180 2.06 4.32 4.27
N ALA A 181 0.90 5.00 4.27
CA ALA A 181 0.58 6.04 5.23
C ALA A 181 0.32 5.52 6.67
N LEU A 182 -0.15 4.28 6.80
CA LEU A 182 -0.60 3.71 8.08
C LEU A 182 0.37 2.67 8.66
N GLN A 183 1.24 2.07 7.85
CA GLN A 183 2.22 1.10 8.33
C GLN A 183 3.42 1.76 9.01
N SER A 184 3.74 3.02 8.66
CA SER A 184 4.83 3.79 9.24
C SER A 184 4.49 4.42 10.61
N ARG A 185 3.31 4.15 11.16
CA ARG A 185 2.80 4.71 12.43
C ARG A 185 2.77 3.67 13.55
#